data_AF-A0A838TIB8-F1
#
_entry.id   AF-A0A838TIB8-F1
#
_cell.length_a   1.000
_cell.length_b   1.000
_cell.length_c   1.000
_cell.angle_alpha   90.00
_cell.angle_beta   90.00
_cell.angle_gamma   90.00
#
_symmetry.space_group_name_H-M   'P 1'
#
loop_
_entity.id
_entity.type
_entity.pdbx_description
1 polymer ?
#
loop_
_entity_poly.entity_id
_entity_poly.type
_entity_poly.pdbx_seq_one_letter_code
_entity_poly.pdbx_strand_id
1 'polypeptide(L)'
;SGLITIESDKVYAHQWFASSTTSSLQHIRVPEGFDGTGYVNVSFVRALDSKEVFMSPLSYAVVPLTVNKEKRRLQVSLTTNDLAKPGEPLAIHYQTDRPAKIVLFAVDKGILQVTDFETPDPLGYFFRKTSLGVETSQIVDLILPEFSILRAASAAGGDGDAEMRLNPFKRVTDKPVVFWSGVVDADSTEREVIYDVPDYFDGTLTIMAVAFAGDSAGWPKRKRPFAALL
;
A
#
# COMPACT_ATOMS: atom_id res chain seq x y z
N SER A 1 -20.87 -9.62 -28.14
CA SER A 1 -20.79 -8.30 -27.48
C SER A 1 -20.12 -8.47 -26.14
N GLY A 2 -19.50 -7.43 -25.60
CA GLY A 2 -18.89 -7.46 -24.28
C GLY A 2 -19.26 -6.27 -23.41
N LEU A 3 -18.98 -6.41 -22.13
CA LEU A 3 -19.18 -5.46 -21.06
C LEU A 3 -17.83 -5.24 -20.36
N ILE A 4 -17.43 -3.99 -20.24
CA ILE A 4 -16.28 -3.56 -19.44
C ILE A 4 -16.84 -2.87 -18.21
N THR A 5 -16.33 -3.19 -17.03
CA THR A 5 -16.69 -2.54 -15.77
C THR A 5 -15.45 -2.15 -14.99
N ILE A 6 -15.57 -1.05 -14.25
CA ILE A 6 -14.61 -0.65 -13.20
C ILE A 6 -15.28 -0.93 -11.87
N GLU A 7 -14.66 -1.76 -11.03
CA GLU A 7 -15.30 -2.35 -9.86
C GLU A 7 -14.36 -2.36 -8.65
N SER A 8 -14.92 -2.17 -7.45
CA SER A 8 -14.25 -2.52 -6.19
C SER A 8 -15.26 -3.14 -5.22
N ASP A 9 -15.85 -2.37 -4.29
CA ASP A 9 -16.99 -2.77 -3.46
C ASP A 9 -18.32 -2.71 -4.22
N LYS A 10 -18.37 -1.93 -5.30
CA LYS A 10 -19.48 -1.79 -6.23
C LYS A 10 -18.98 -1.56 -7.65
N VAL A 11 -19.90 -1.53 -8.60
CA VAL A 11 -19.62 -1.10 -9.98
C VAL A 11 -19.60 0.43 -10.04
N TYR A 12 -18.47 1.00 -10.44
CA TYR A 12 -18.25 2.45 -10.56
C TYR A 12 -18.51 2.97 -11.97
N ALA A 13 -18.15 2.18 -12.97
CA ALA A 13 -18.40 2.49 -14.38
C ALA A 13 -18.68 1.20 -15.14
N HIS A 14 -19.45 1.32 -16.22
CA HIS A 14 -19.69 0.23 -17.14
C HIS A 14 -19.76 0.75 -18.57
N GLN A 15 -19.37 -0.10 -19.53
CA GLN A 15 -19.46 0.22 -20.94
C GLN A 15 -19.66 -1.05 -21.76
N TRP A 16 -20.68 -1.04 -22.60
CA TRP A 16 -20.90 -2.07 -23.59
C TRP A 16 -20.05 -1.83 -24.83
N PHE A 17 -19.55 -2.91 -25.43
CA PHE A 17 -18.84 -2.87 -26.70
C PHE A 17 -19.23 -4.06 -27.58
N ALA A 18 -18.97 -3.93 -28.88
CA ALA A 18 -19.06 -5.00 -29.85
C ALA A 18 -17.74 -5.11 -30.60
N SER A 19 -17.37 -6.34 -30.97
CA SER A 19 -16.21 -6.60 -31.81
C SER A 19 -16.58 -7.72 -32.79
N SER A 20 -16.23 -7.53 -34.05
CA SER A 20 -16.27 -8.57 -35.09
C SER A 20 -14.92 -9.24 -35.30
N THR A 21 -13.88 -8.77 -34.60
CA THR A 21 -12.51 -9.26 -34.68
C THR A 21 -12.12 -9.98 -33.39
N THR A 22 -11.06 -10.79 -33.46
CA THR A 22 -10.49 -11.51 -32.31
C THR A 22 -9.72 -10.60 -31.34
N SER A 23 -9.43 -9.36 -31.73
CA SER A 23 -8.80 -8.35 -30.89
C SER A 23 -9.42 -6.97 -31.15
N SER A 24 -9.63 -6.19 -30.10
CA SER A 24 -10.17 -4.83 -30.18
C SER A 24 -9.60 -3.96 -29.07
N LEU A 25 -9.37 -2.68 -29.36
CA LEU A 25 -9.04 -1.67 -28.36
C LEU A 25 -10.32 -0.99 -27.90
N GLN A 26 -10.57 -1.01 -26.60
CA GLN A 26 -11.73 -0.37 -25.98
C GLN A 26 -11.25 0.66 -24.97
N HIS A 27 -11.98 1.78 -24.87
CA HIS A 27 -11.70 2.82 -23.89
C HIS A 27 -12.87 2.92 -22.93
N ILE A 28 -12.58 2.89 -21.62
CA ILE A 28 -13.54 3.19 -20.56
C ILE A 28 -13.00 4.34 -19.72
N ARG A 29 -13.86 5.28 -19.35
CA ARG A 29 -13.49 6.42 -18.52
C ARG A 29 -13.57 6.02 -17.05
N VAL A 30 -12.48 6.23 -16.31
CA VAL A 30 -12.48 6.15 -14.85
C VAL A 30 -13.31 7.32 -14.31
N PRO A 31 -14.33 7.08 -13.46
CA PRO A 31 -15.15 8.14 -12.89
C PRO A 31 -14.35 9.14 -12.08
N GLU A 32 -14.82 10.39 -12.05
CA GLU A 32 -14.28 11.40 -11.15
C GLU A 32 -14.49 10.98 -9.69
N GLY A 33 -13.47 11.22 -8.84
CA GLY A 33 -13.51 10.84 -7.43
C GLY A 33 -13.25 9.35 -7.16
N PHE A 34 -12.99 8.52 -8.17
CA PHE A 34 -12.49 7.16 -7.96
C PHE A 34 -11.06 7.21 -7.42
N ASP A 35 -10.87 6.80 -6.17
CA ASP A 35 -9.58 6.80 -5.47
C ASP A 35 -9.22 5.39 -5.01
N GLY A 36 -7.91 5.13 -4.91
CA GLY A 36 -7.36 3.88 -4.41
C GLY A 36 -7.29 2.77 -5.44
N THR A 37 -7.72 1.57 -5.05
CA THR A 37 -7.59 0.36 -5.86
C THR A 37 -8.94 -0.17 -6.27
N GLY A 38 -9.03 -0.67 -7.49
CA GLY A 38 -10.15 -1.47 -7.97
C GLY A 38 -9.71 -2.42 -9.06
N TYR A 39 -10.65 -2.80 -9.88
CA TYR A 39 -10.48 -3.83 -10.89
C TYR A 39 -11.18 -3.41 -12.18
N VAL A 40 -10.55 -3.72 -13.30
CA VAL A 40 -11.21 -3.70 -14.59
C VAL A 40 -11.66 -5.12 -14.87
N ASN A 41 -12.97 -5.32 -14.98
CA ASN A 41 -13.56 -6.59 -15.40
C ASN A 41 -14.04 -6.44 -16.85
N VAL A 42 -13.69 -7.40 -17.68
CA VAL A 42 -14.16 -7.49 -19.07
C VAL A 42 -14.83 -8.83 -19.23
N SER A 43 -16.11 -8.82 -19.59
CA SER A 43 -16.87 -10.00 -19.96
C SER A 43 -17.27 -9.92 -21.43
N PHE A 44 -17.04 -10.96 -22.21
CA PHE A 44 -17.35 -11.02 -23.63
C PHE A 44 -18.14 -12.28 -23.95
N VAL A 45 -19.29 -12.08 -24.59
CA VAL A 45 -20.18 -13.14 -25.04
C VAL A 45 -20.07 -13.29 -26.55
N ARG A 46 -19.72 -14.49 -26.99
CA ARG A 46 -19.69 -14.89 -28.40
C ARG A 46 -21.12 -14.94 -28.96
N ALA A 47 -21.28 -14.58 -30.24
CA ALA A 47 -22.57 -14.71 -30.91
C ALA A 47 -22.97 -16.20 -31.04
N LEU A 48 -24.26 -16.49 -30.87
CA LEU A 48 -24.79 -17.87 -30.91
C LEU A 48 -24.64 -18.54 -32.28
N ASP A 49 -24.64 -17.74 -33.35
CA ASP A 49 -24.50 -18.17 -34.75
C ASP A 49 -23.04 -18.23 -35.24
N SER A 50 -22.07 -18.00 -34.34
CA SER A 50 -20.66 -18.10 -34.69
C SER A 50 -20.26 -19.56 -34.99
N LYS A 51 -19.61 -19.74 -36.15
CA LYS A 51 -19.09 -21.04 -36.63
C LYS A 51 -17.88 -21.55 -35.84
N GLU A 52 -17.31 -20.73 -34.97
CA GLU A 52 -16.13 -21.06 -34.18
C GLU A 52 -16.52 -21.88 -32.95
N VAL A 53 -16.25 -23.18 -32.96
CA VAL A 53 -16.76 -24.14 -31.96
C VAL A 53 -15.81 -24.34 -30.78
N PHE A 54 -14.55 -23.93 -30.91
CA PHE A 54 -13.51 -24.16 -29.90
C PHE A 54 -13.33 -23.00 -28.91
N MET A 55 -14.06 -21.89 -29.08
CA MET A 55 -14.00 -20.74 -28.20
C MET A 55 -15.08 -20.78 -27.12
N SER A 56 -14.67 -20.49 -25.87
CA SER A 56 -15.61 -20.36 -24.74
C SER A 56 -16.72 -19.36 -25.08
N PRO A 57 -18.01 -19.71 -24.84
CA PRO A 57 -19.12 -18.81 -25.15
C PRO A 57 -19.09 -17.51 -24.35
N LEU A 58 -18.58 -17.60 -23.12
CA LEU A 58 -18.28 -16.49 -22.25
C LEU A 58 -16.77 -16.51 -21.95
N SER A 59 -16.12 -15.40 -22.27
CA SER A 59 -14.76 -15.13 -21.83
C SER A 59 -14.79 -13.96 -20.87
N TYR A 60 -14.08 -14.06 -19.75
CA TYR A 60 -13.95 -12.94 -18.83
C TYR A 60 -12.52 -12.81 -18.32
N ALA A 61 -12.13 -11.59 -17.97
CA ALA A 61 -10.83 -11.28 -17.38
C ALA A 61 -10.99 -10.16 -16.36
N VAL A 62 -10.23 -10.25 -15.27
CA VAL A 62 -10.22 -9.25 -14.21
C VAL A 62 -8.78 -8.85 -13.95
N VAL A 63 -8.49 -7.55 -14.01
CA VAL A 63 -7.14 -7.01 -13.83
C VAL A 63 -7.18 -5.91 -12.76
N PRO A 64 -6.26 -5.90 -11.79
CA PRO A 64 -6.20 -4.84 -10.80
C PRO A 64 -5.81 -3.49 -11.44
N LEU A 65 -6.43 -2.43 -10.93
CA LEU A 65 -6.26 -1.04 -11.29
C LEU A 65 -5.90 -0.27 -10.02
N THR A 66 -4.82 0.52 -10.06
CA THR A 66 -4.47 1.45 -8.99
C THR A 66 -4.48 2.86 -9.53
N VAL A 67 -5.26 3.73 -8.91
CA VAL A 67 -5.30 5.15 -9.25
C VAL A 67 -4.06 5.84 -8.69
N ASN A 68 -3.60 6.88 -9.38
CA ASN A 68 -2.46 7.66 -8.95
C ASN A 68 -2.72 8.36 -7.60
N LYS A 69 -2.06 7.86 -6.55
CA LYS A 69 -2.14 8.37 -5.18
C LYS A 69 -1.21 9.56 -4.87
N GLU A 70 -0.38 9.99 -5.82
CA GLU A 70 0.57 11.10 -5.60
C GLU A 70 -0.13 12.42 -5.27
N LYS A 71 -1.38 12.60 -5.72
CA LYS A 71 -2.21 13.76 -5.32
C LYS A 71 -2.48 13.82 -3.81
N ARG A 72 -2.43 12.67 -3.13
CA ARG A 72 -2.63 12.50 -1.68
C ARG A 72 -1.30 12.50 -0.91
N ARG A 73 -0.17 12.73 -1.60
CA ARG A 73 1.16 12.72 -0.99
C ARG A 73 1.48 14.07 -0.35
N LEU A 74 1.71 14.04 0.96
CA LEU A 74 2.30 15.13 1.72
C LEU A 74 3.82 14.98 1.70
N GLN A 75 4.55 16.05 1.38
CA GLN A 75 6.01 16.01 1.40
C GLN A 75 6.50 16.34 2.81
N VAL A 76 7.32 15.46 3.38
CA VAL A 76 7.89 15.61 4.73
C VAL A 76 9.41 15.66 4.60
N SER A 77 10.00 16.74 5.10
CA SER A 77 11.44 16.88 5.25
C SER A 77 11.83 16.60 6.70
N LEU A 78 12.89 15.80 6.90
CA LEU A 78 13.51 15.58 8.20
C LEU A 78 15.02 15.75 8.08
N THR A 79 15.56 16.56 9.00
CA THR A 79 16.99 16.83 9.14
C THR A 79 17.39 16.67 10.60
N THR A 80 18.56 16.08 10.82
CA THR A 80 19.17 15.87 12.12
C THR A 80 20.68 15.97 11.94
N ASN A 81 21.43 16.15 13.02
CA ASN A 81 22.86 15.86 13.03
C ASN A 81 23.09 14.37 12.75
N ASP A 82 24.22 14.00 12.14
CA ASP A 82 24.55 12.60 11.84
C ASP A 82 25.21 11.87 13.02
N LEU A 83 25.89 12.63 13.89
CA LEU A 83 26.65 12.14 15.04
C LEU A 83 26.44 13.07 16.23
N ALA A 84 26.28 12.51 17.43
CA ALA A 84 26.47 13.25 18.67
C ALA A 84 27.03 12.35 19.77
N LYS A 85 27.46 12.96 20.88
CA LYS A 85 27.87 12.19 22.05
C LYS A 85 26.64 11.76 22.85
N PRO A 86 26.68 10.58 23.50
CA PRO A 86 25.67 10.17 24.45
C PRO A 86 25.45 11.25 25.52
N GLY A 87 24.18 11.54 25.82
CA GLY A 87 23.80 12.62 26.73
C GLY A 87 23.66 14.01 26.06
N GLU A 88 24.05 14.18 24.79
CA GLU A 88 23.77 15.42 24.06
C GLU A 88 22.32 15.45 23.53
N PRO A 89 21.66 16.62 23.54
CA PRO A 89 20.31 16.75 22.99
C PRO A 89 20.29 16.52 21.48
N LEU A 90 19.42 15.62 21.03
CA LEU A 90 19.15 15.37 19.63
C LEU A 90 18.09 16.36 19.12
N ALA A 91 18.51 17.33 18.34
CA ALA A 91 17.60 18.24 17.62
C ALA A 91 17.11 17.59 16.32
N ILE A 92 15.79 17.41 16.20
CA ILE A 92 15.13 16.87 15.01
C ILE A 92 14.37 18.02 14.33
N HIS A 93 14.89 18.48 13.20
CA HIS A 93 14.25 19.51 12.38
C HIS A 93 13.27 18.87 11.40
N TYR A 94 12.09 19.47 11.29
CA TYR A 94 11.01 18.98 10.44
C TYR A 94 10.26 20.12 9.75
N GLN A 95 9.74 19.80 8.56
CA GLN A 95 8.92 20.69 7.76
C GLN A 95 8.03 19.86 6.83
N THR A 96 6.89 20.44 6.44
CA THR A 96 5.97 19.88 5.44
C THR A 96 5.73 20.87 4.31
N ASP A 97 5.24 20.42 3.15
CA ASP A 97 4.94 21.31 2.03
C ASP A 97 3.67 22.16 2.23
N ARG A 98 2.85 21.85 3.24
CA ARG A 98 1.59 22.55 3.57
C ARG A 98 1.20 22.28 5.03
N PRO A 99 0.27 23.06 5.64
CA PRO A 99 -0.18 22.85 7.01
C PRO A 99 -0.66 21.41 7.26
N ALA A 100 -0.11 20.79 8.30
CA ALA A 100 -0.28 19.39 8.64
C ALA A 100 -0.10 19.16 10.14
N LYS A 101 -0.51 17.99 10.60
CA LYS A 101 -0.10 17.44 11.88
C LYS A 101 0.95 16.37 11.64
N ILE A 102 1.98 16.33 12.47
CA ILE A 102 3.09 15.38 12.35
C ILE A 102 3.37 14.73 13.70
N VAL A 103 3.86 13.50 13.63
CA VAL A 103 4.39 12.75 14.75
C VAL A 103 5.82 12.35 14.39
N LEU A 104 6.75 12.59 15.31
CA LEU A 104 8.15 12.19 15.18
C LEU A 104 8.49 11.10 16.19
N PHE A 105 9.35 10.20 15.75
CA PHE A 105 9.85 9.08 16.54
C PHE A 105 11.37 9.03 16.43
N ALA A 106 12.05 8.72 17.53
CA ALA A 106 13.42 8.25 17.50
C ALA A 106 13.48 6.93 18.28
N VAL A 107 13.94 5.86 17.63
CA VAL A 107 13.94 4.51 18.23
C VAL A 107 15.29 3.86 17.98
N ASP A 108 15.84 3.20 18.99
CA ASP A 108 17.04 2.38 18.82
C ASP A 108 16.85 1.32 17.71
N LYS A 109 17.80 1.30 16.78
CA LYS A 109 17.86 0.33 15.69
C LYS A 109 17.85 -1.11 16.20
N GLY A 110 18.47 -1.40 17.35
CA GLY A 110 18.44 -2.73 17.95
C GLY A 110 17.02 -3.21 18.24
N ILE A 111 16.16 -2.32 18.77
CA ILE A 111 14.75 -2.61 19.03
C ILE A 111 13.99 -2.86 17.72
N LEU A 112 14.20 -2.03 16.70
CA LEU A 112 13.52 -2.18 15.41
C LEU A 112 13.88 -3.50 14.72
N GLN A 113 15.10 -3.99 14.88
CA GLN A 113 15.58 -5.22 14.24
C GLN A 113 14.95 -6.50 14.82
N VAL A 114 14.44 -6.49 16.05
CA VAL A 114 13.79 -7.68 16.64
C VAL A 114 12.53 -8.08 15.86
N THR A 115 11.86 -7.10 15.23
CA THR A 115 10.60 -7.30 14.52
C THR A 115 10.68 -6.92 13.04
N ASP A 116 11.89 -6.67 12.53
CA ASP A 116 12.12 -6.12 11.18
C ASP A 116 11.25 -4.88 10.89
N PHE A 117 11.12 -3.99 11.88
CA PHE A 117 10.18 -2.87 11.80
C PHE A 117 10.52 -1.88 10.68
N GLU A 118 9.57 -1.65 9.78
CA GLU A 118 9.66 -0.67 8.70
C GLU A 118 9.03 0.67 9.08
N THR A 119 9.54 1.75 8.50
CA THR A 119 8.92 3.07 8.68
C THR A 119 7.50 3.05 8.12
N PRO A 120 6.49 3.49 8.89
CA PRO A 120 5.10 3.43 8.43
C PRO A 120 4.89 4.14 7.08
N ASP A 121 4.31 3.44 6.11
CA ASP A 121 3.79 4.01 4.86
C ASP A 121 2.27 4.18 4.97
N PRO A 122 1.77 5.36 5.41
CA PRO A 122 0.34 5.60 5.53
C PRO A 122 -0.41 5.48 4.20
N LEU A 123 0.18 5.94 3.08
CA LEU A 123 -0.49 5.86 1.78
C LEU A 123 -0.56 4.43 1.27
N GLY A 124 0.47 3.63 1.51
CA GLY A 124 0.49 2.18 1.25
C GLY A 124 -0.55 1.46 2.11
N TYR A 125 -0.74 1.86 3.35
CA TYR A 125 -1.73 1.28 4.25
C TYR A 125 -3.18 1.59 3.82
N PHE A 126 -3.51 2.86 3.57
CA PHE A 126 -4.87 3.30 3.23
C PHE A 126 -5.25 2.95 1.77
N PHE A 127 -4.29 2.97 0.85
CA PHE A 127 -4.51 2.64 -0.57
C PHE A 127 -3.91 1.29 -0.95
N ARG A 128 -3.91 0.34 -0.01
CA ARG A 128 -3.53 -1.05 -0.29
C ARG A 128 -4.54 -1.68 -1.25
N LYS A 129 -4.10 -2.70 -1.98
CA LYS A 129 -4.99 -3.53 -2.79
C LYS A 129 -6.07 -4.15 -1.92
N THR A 130 -7.32 -3.81 -2.19
CA THR A 130 -8.50 -4.43 -1.58
C THR A 130 -8.99 -5.59 -2.44
N SER A 131 -9.73 -6.54 -1.84
CA SER A 131 -10.41 -7.60 -2.60
C SER A 131 -11.50 -7.01 -3.50
N LEU A 132 -11.78 -7.68 -4.61
CA LEU A 132 -12.96 -7.39 -5.42
C LEU A 132 -14.21 -7.84 -4.63
N GLY A 133 -15.09 -6.89 -4.32
CA GLY A 133 -16.34 -7.12 -3.57
C GLY A 133 -17.57 -7.29 -4.46
N VAL A 134 -17.43 -7.13 -5.77
CA VAL A 134 -18.52 -7.34 -6.73
C VAL A 134 -18.62 -8.83 -7.07
N GLU A 135 -19.80 -9.40 -6.81
CA GLU A 135 -20.15 -10.75 -7.25
C GLU A 135 -20.87 -10.70 -8.60
N THR A 136 -20.39 -11.49 -9.57
CA THR A 136 -21.00 -11.59 -10.89
C THR A 136 -21.69 -12.94 -11.06
N SER A 137 -22.99 -12.94 -11.37
CA SER A 137 -23.76 -14.13 -11.71
C SER A 137 -24.08 -14.16 -13.21
N GLN A 138 -23.88 -15.31 -13.87
CA GLN A 138 -24.15 -15.48 -15.29
C GLN A 138 -24.76 -16.86 -15.57
N ILE A 139 -25.59 -16.93 -16.62
CA ILE A 139 -26.31 -18.16 -17.02
C ILE A 139 -25.91 -18.66 -18.41
N VAL A 140 -24.90 -18.04 -19.05
CA VAL A 140 -24.48 -18.37 -20.43
C VAL A 140 -23.95 -19.80 -20.52
N ASP A 141 -23.22 -20.25 -19.50
CA ASP A 141 -22.71 -21.62 -19.42
C ASP A 141 -23.84 -22.67 -19.32
N LEU A 142 -25.01 -22.30 -18.77
CA LEU A 142 -26.16 -23.22 -18.62
C LEU A 142 -26.91 -23.44 -19.93
N ILE A 143 -26.78 -22.51 -20.88
CA ILE A 143 -27.46 -22.56 -22.18
C ILE A 143 -26.57 -23.28 -23.22
N LEU A 144 -25.29 -23.50 -22.91
CA LEU A 144 -24.29 -24.09 -23.80
C LEU A 144 -23.57 -25.28 -23.13
N PRO A 145 -24.24 -26.46 -23.04
CA PRO A 145 -23.86 -27.57 -22.15
C PRO A 145 -22.51 -28.22 -22.47
N GLU A 146 -22.03 -28.13 -23.71
CA GLU A 146 -20.83 -28.82 -24.20
C GLU A 146 -19.51 -28.34 -23.53
N PHE A 147 -19.50 -27.15 -22.92
CA PHE A 147 -18.31 -26.54 -22.29
C PHE A 147 -18.19 -26.82 -20.78
N SER A 148 -19.25 -27.30 -20.13
CA SER A 148 -19.28 -27.59 -18.68
C SER A 148 -18.35 -28.73 -18.27
N ILE A 149 -18.05 -29.65 -19.20
CA ILE A 149 -17.24 -30.86 -18.98
C ILE A 149 -15.72 -30.54 -18.91
N LEU A 150 -15.26 -29.44 -19.52
CA LEU A 150 -13.84 -29.06 -19.58
C LEU A 150 -13.32 -28.33 -18.33
N ARG A 151 -14.22 -27.75 -17.52
CA ARG A 151 -13.85 -26.91 -16.35
C ARG A 151 -13.53 -27.73 -15.08
N ALA A 152 -13.92 -29.01 -15.05
CA ALA A 152 -13.70 -29.90 -13.92
C ALA A 152 -12.26 -30.44 -13.81
N ALA A 153 -11.39 -30.15 -14.78
CA ALA A 153 -10.05 -30.73 -14.89
C ALA A 153 -8.91 -29.85 -14.33
N SER A 154 -9.20 -28.65 -13.80
CA SER A 154 -8.16 -27.67 -13.44
C SER A 154 -8.42 -26.95 -12.11
N ALA A 155 -8.05 -27.61 -11.01
CA ALA A 155 -7.78 -26.94 -9.75
C ALA A 155 -6.74 -27.75 -8.93
N ALA A 156 -5.55 -27.19 -8.73
CA ALA A 156 -4.57 -27.67 -7.76
C ALA A 156 -4.07 -26.45 -6.96
N GLY A 157 -4.39 -26.43 -5.67
CA GLY A 157 -3.85 -25.47 -4.70
C GLY A 157 -2.66 -26.10 -3.98
N GLY A 158 -1.58 -25.34 -3.83
CA GLY A 158 -0.41 -25.71 -3.02
C GLY A 158 -0.49 -25.05 -1.65
N ASP A 159 -0.09 -25.79 -0.62
CA ASP A 159 0.03 -25.32 0.76
C ASP A 159 1.52 -25.10 1.06
N GLY A 160 1.87 -23.92 1.60
CA GLY A 160 3.24 -23.54 1.93
C GLY A 160 3.33 -23.24 3.42
N ASP A 161 4.07 -24.08 4.15
CA ASP A 161 4.34 -23.91 5.57
C ASP A 161 5.56 -22.99 5.78
N ALA A 162 5.51 -22.11 6.78
CA ALA A 162 6.57 -21.14 7.07
C ALA A 162 7.22 -21.41 8.44
N GLU A 163 8.55 -21.53 8.44
CA GLU A 163 9.35 -21.79 9.65
C GLU A 163 9.36 -20.60 10.64
N MET A 164 9.39 -20.95 11.93
CA MET A 164 9.50 -20.02 13.05
C MET A 164 10.98 -19.80 13.44
N ARG A 165 11.42 -18.53 13.52
CA ARG A 165 12.75 -18.15 14.02
C ARG A 165 12.74 -17.89 15.53
N LEU A 166 13.79 -18.37 16.20
CA LEU A 166 14.07 -18.17 17.63
C LEU A 166 14.74 -16.81 17.91
N ASN A 167 14.33 -16.20 19.02
CA ASN A 167 14.78 -14.92 19.57
C ASN A 167 16.16 -15.04 20.26
N PRO A 168 17.20 -14.29 19.84
CA PRO A 168 18.41 -14.13 20.61
C PRO A 168 18.41 -12.81 21.41
N PHE A 169 19.11 -12.82 22.54
CA PHE A 169 19.49 -11.73 23.46
C PHE A 169 18.64 -11.59 24.73
N LYS A 170 19.18 -11.78 25.95
CA LYS A 170 20.41 -11.33 26.64
C LYS A 170 20.23 -9.93 27.26
N ARG A 171 19.85 -9.99 28.56
CA ARG A 171 19.84 -8.99 29.64
C ARG A 171 18.74 -7.91 29.59
N VAL A 172 17.98 -7.89 30.68
CA VAL A 172 16.76 -7.11 30.94
C VAL A 172 17.06 -6.13 32.08
N THR A 173 17.78 -5.03 31.81
CA THR A 173 18.06 -4.05 32.87
C THR A 173 17.98 -2.59 32.43
N ASP A 174 18.29 -2.27 31.18
CA ASP A 174 18.29 -0.88 30.71
C ASP A 174 16.94 -0.48 30.10
N LYS A 175 16.51 0.77 30.35
CA LYS A 175 15.26 1.28 29.77
C LYS A 175 15.40 1.42 28.25
N PRO A 176 14.36 1.05 27.47
CA PRO A 176 14.40 1.17 26.03
C PRO A 176 14.57 2.65 25.61
N VAL A 177 15.48 2.89 24.67
CA VAL A 177 15.73 4.23 24.13
C VAL A 177 14.74 4.50 23.00
N VAL A 178 13.64 5.14 23.38
CA VAL A 178 12.52 5.49 22.50
C VAL A 178 12.05 6.90 22.80
N PHE A 179 11.68 7.62 21.75
CA PHE A 179 11.14 8.96 21.81
C PHE A 179 9.86 9.07 21.00
N TRP A 180 8.89 9.84 21.52
CA TRP A 180 7.62 10.17 20.90
C TRP A 180 7.33 11.65 21.12
N SER A 181 7.24 12.43 20.04
CA SER A 181 7.01 13.88 20.12
C SER A 181 5.60 14.27 20.57
N GLY A 182 4.64 13.35 20.56
CA GLY A 182 3.24 13.74 20.46
C GLY A 182 2.85 14.19 19.06
N VAL A 183 1.58 14.56 18.91
CA VAL A 183 1.09 15.18 17.68
C VAL A 183 1.42 16.67 17.75
N VAL A 184 2.28 17.14 16.85
CA VAL A 184 2.69 18.54 16.75
C VAL A 184 2.24 19.13 15.41
N ASP A 185 2.17 20.46 15.36
CA ASP A 185 1.87 21.21 14.14
C ASP A 185 3.09 21.30 13.24
N ALA A 186 2.88 21.09 11.94
CA ALA A 186 3.86 21.30 10.89
C ALA A 186 3.27 22.13 9.76
N ASP A 187 4.11 22.87 9.07
CA ASP A 187 3.78 23.63 7.88
C ASP A 187 5.06 23.82 7.07
N SER A 188 5.06 24.82 6.18
CA SER A 188 6.22 25.22 5.39
C SER A 188 7.27 25.99 6.20
N THR A 189 7.12 26.16 7.50
CA THR A 189 8.17 26.72 8.37
C THR A 189 8.92 25.57 9.03
N GLU A 190 10.24 25.62 8.97
CA GLU A 190 11.08 24.63 9.68
C GLU A 190 10.91 24.80 11.19
N ARG A 191 10.68 23.68 11.87
CA ARG A 191 10.49 23.61 13.32
C ARG A 191 11.37 22.50 13.88
N GLU A 192 11.55 22.49 15.19
CA GLU A 192 12.37 21.48 15.86
C GLU A 192 11.65 20.83 17.04
N VAL A 193 12.04 19.59 17.31
CA VAL A 193 11.77 18.89 18.55
C VAL A 193 13.09 18.38 19.10
N ILE A 194 13.31 18.57 20.39
CA ILE A 194 14.53 18.14 21.07
C ILE A 194 14.25 16.86 21.85
N TYR A 195 15.10 15.86 21.67
CA TYR A 195 15.11 14.63 22.46
C TYR A 195 16.42 14.52 23.26
N ASP A 196 16.32 14.51 24.58
CA ASP A 196 17.47 14.28 25.46
C ASP A 196 17.80 12.78 25.48
N VAL A 197 18.80 12.39 24.67
CA VAL A 197 19.24 11.00 24.56
C VAL A 197 19.93 10.59 25.86
N PRO A 198 19.57 9.44 26.48
CA PRO A 198 20.23 9.00 27.70
C PRO A 198 21.74 8.82 27.52
N ASP A 199 22.52 9.18 28.53
CA ASP A 199 23.99 9.10 28.55
C ASP A 199 24.53 7.68 28.47
N TYR A 200 23.76 6.69 28.93
CA TYR A 200 24.10 5.26 28.84
C TYR A 200 23.89 4.66 27.44
N PHE A 201 23.32 5.41 26.49
CA PHE A 201 23.01 4.89 25.16
C PHE A 201 24.24 4.93 24.24
N ASP A 202 24.66 3.75 23.78
CA ASP A 202 25.68 3.57 22.74
C ASP A 202 25.07 2.77 21.59
N GLY A 203 24.86 3.42 20.44
CA GLY A 203 24.14 2.80 19.34
C GLY A 203 23.65 3.76 18.26
N THR A 204 22.70 3.28 17.46
CA THR A 204 22.12 4.06 16.35
C THR A 204 20.62 4.25 16.56
N LEU A 205 20.17 5.49 16.61
CA LEU A 205 18.76 5.84 16.56
C LEU A 205 18.29 5.91 15.09
N THR A 206 17.10 5.39 14.85
CA THR A 206 16.37 5.58 13.60
C THR A 206 15.29 6.63 13.83
N ILE A 207 15.39 7.74 13.11
CA ILE A 207 14.40 8.82 13.16
C ILE A 207 13.35 8.59 12.07
N MET A 208 12.09 8.69 12.46
CA MET A 208 10.92 8.48 11.60
C MET A 208 9.90 9.58 11.84
N ALA A 209 9.07 9.85 10.83
CA ALA A 209 7.90 10.70 11.01
C ALA A 209 6.72 10.26 10.16
N VAL A 210 5.52 10.55 10.65
CA VAL A 210 4.26 10.38 9.92
C VAL A 210 3.48 11.67 10.04
N ALA A 211 3.03 12.21 8.90
CA ALA A 211 2.30 13.46 8.83
C ALA A 211 0.97 13.29 8.07
N PHE A 212 -0.03 14.08 8.45
CA PHE A 212 -1.37 14.07 7.86
C PHE A 212 -1.92 15.48 7.69
N ALA A 213 -2.62 15.70 6.57
CA ALA A 213 -3.26 16.96 6.23
C ALA A 213 -4.54 16.67 5.44
N GLY A 214 -5.70 16.72 6.12
CA GLY A 214 -6.99 16.39 5.50
C GLY A 214 -7.00 14.97 4.93
N ASP A 215 -7.05 14.87 3.60
CA ASP A 215 -7.04 13.61 2.83
C ASP A 215 -5.63 13.16 2.38
N SER A 216 -4.59 13.90 2.77
CA SER A 216 -3.21 13.64 2.38
C SER A 216 -2.38 13.12 3.55
N ALA A 217 -1.41 12.25 3.25
CA ALA A 217 -0.50 11.70 4.23
C ALA A 217 0.93 11.63 3.68
N GLY A 218 1.91 11.67 4.59
CA GLY A 218 3.32 11.76 4.23
C GLY A 218 4.23 11.12 5.26
N TRP A 219 5.35 10.62 4.76
CA TRP A 219 6.46 10.11 5.56
C TRP A 219 7.74 10.30 4.73
N PRO A 220 8.91 10.45 5.37
CA PRO A 220 10.19 10.49 4.67
C PRO A 220 10.52 9.10 4.10
N LYS A 221 10.88 9.05 2.80
CA LYS A 221 11.22 7.80 2.10
C LYS A 221 12.47 7.10 2.64
N ARG A 222 13.34 7.79 3.39
CA ARG A 222 14.58 7.24 3.93
C ARG A 222 14.61 7.38 5.45
N LYS A 223 14.92 6.28 6.12
CA LYS A 223 15.33 6.27 7.52
C LYS A 223 16.58 7.16 7.66
N ARG A 224 16.57 8.08 8.61
CA ARG A 224 17.75 8.89 8.97
C ARG A 224 18.41 8.21 10.18
N PRO A 225 19.59 7.60 10.02
CA PRO A 225 20.35 7.10 11.15
C PRO A 225 20.98 8.28 11.90
N PHE A 226 21.01 8.17 13.22
CA PHE A 226 21.78 9.04 14.09
C PHE A 226 22.63 8.15 15.00
N ALA A 227 23.94 8.32 14.99
CA ALA A 227 24.83 7.52 15.84
C ALA A 227 25.21 8.31 17.11
N ALA A 228 24.98 7.67 18.26
CA ALA A 228 25.46 8.10 19.55
C ALA A 228 26.61 7.17 19.96
N LEU A 229 27.82 7.71 20.08
CA LEU A 229 29.05 6.95 20.38
C LEU A 229 29.67 7.45 21.68
N LEU A 230 29.86 6.55 22.65
CA LEU A 230 30.56 6.82 23.92
C LEU A 230 32.03 7.21 23.72
#